data_AF-A0A820LYJ1-F1
#
_entry.id   AF-A0A820LYJ1-F1
#
_cell.length_a   1.000
_cell.length_b   1.000
_cell.length_c   1.000
_cell.angle_alpha   90.00
_cell.angle_beta   90.00
_cell.angle_gamma   90.00
#
_symmetry.space_group_name_H-M   'P 1'
#
loop_
_entity.id
_entity.type
_entity.pdbx_description
1 polymer ?
#
loop_
_entity_poly.entity_id
_entity_poly.type
_entity_poly.pdbx_seq_one_letter_code
_entity_poly.pdbx_strand_id
1 'polypeptide(L)'
;MITSWFPLPLMITFTTLAYKNLRRVQGRVQPVINMRNNVNVVRTGIRRRIQSSDIQLLKMLIVETTTYCVSMISYPIYIIYAAVTLNKMKSGEQQNIENFVAYVVTLFLPWIEASSTLYTNMIISKLFRHEVKLLLIDKVLRPIVQVLSRLIENHGDRNRTTVMTITGDARRYRVGGTSLRIRMVPTELLR
;
A
#
# COMPACT_ATOMS: atom_id res chain seq x y z
N MET A 1 24.76 -10.21 18.27
CA MET A 1 24.06 -11.27 17.49
C MET A 1 22.79 -11.81 18.16
N ILE A 2 22.52 -11.57 19.46
CA ILE A 2 21.32 -12.08 20.15
C ILE A 2 20.05 -11.24 19.86
N THR A 3 20.21 -9.99 19.40
CA THR A 3 19.10 -9.03 19.19
C THR A 3 18.19 -9.36 18.00
N SER A 4 18.62 -10.20 17.06
CA SER A 4 17.83 -10.52 15.84
C SER A 4 16.75 -11.58 16.07
N TRP A 5 16.76 -12.30 17.19
CA TRP A 5 15.87 -13.44 17.44
C TRP A 5 14.58 -13.06 18.17
N PHE A 6 14.58 -11.94 18.90
CA PHE A 6 13.43 -11.45 19.65
C PHE A 6 12.27 -10.89 18.82
N PRO A 7 12.49 -10.22 17.68
CA PRO A 7 11.39 -9.63 16.91
C PRO A 7 10.40 -10.66 16.36
N LEU A 8 10.88 -11.82 15.92
CA LEU A 8 10.05 -12.84 15.27
C LEU A 8 8.96 -13.41 16.20
N PRO A 9 9.28 -13.96 17.39
CA PRO A 9 8.26 -14.43 18.33
C PRO A 9 7.29 -13.32 18.75
N LEU A 10 7.78 -12.10 18.94
CA LEU A 10 6.94 -10.96 19.29
C LEU A 10 5.96 -10.60 18.17
N MET A 11 6.41 -10.52 16.92
CA MET A 11 5.55 -10.24 15.78
C MET A 11 4.47 -11.31 15.60
N ILE A 12 4.83 -12.59 15.76
CA ILE A 12 3.87 -13.71 15.66
C ILE A 12 2.86 -13.65 16.82
N THR A 13 3.32 -13.44 18.05
CA THR A 13 2.43 -13.35 19.22
C THR A 13 1.49 -12.14 19.12
N PHE A 14 1.97 -10.96 18.76
CA PHE A 14 1.12 -9.79 18.57
C PHE A 14 0.14 -9.95 17.41
N THR A 15 0.57 -10.53 16.29
CA THR A 15 -0.33 -10.77 15.14
C THR A 15 -1.45 -11.75 15.51
N THR A 16 -1.11 -12.83 16.22
CA THR A 16 -2.12 -13.81 16.69
C THR A 16 -3.05 -13.23 17.75
N LEU A 17 -2.53 -12.40 18.67
CA LEU A 17 -3.34 -11.67 19.65
C LEU A 17 -4.27 -10.67 18.98
N ALA A 18 -3.78 -9.90 17.99
CA ALA A 18 -4.57 -8.96 17.21
C ALA A 18 -5.71 -9.68 16.47
N TYR A 19 -5.41 -10.83 15.85
CA TYR A 19 -6.41 -11.68 15.21
C TYR A 19 -7.49 -12.16 16.18
N LYS A 20 -7.08 -12.69 17.34
CA LYS A 20 -8.01 -13.17 18.38
C LYS A 20 -8.85 -12.03 18.96
N ASN A 21 -8.25 -10.87 19.19
CA ASN A 21 -8.94 -9.68 19.69
C ASN A 21 -10.00 -9.22 18.67
N LEU A 22 -9.64 -9.13 17.39
CA LEU A 22 -10.57 -8.73 16.34
C LEU A 22 -11.77 -9.70 16.23
N ARG A 23 -11.53 -11.02 16.28
CA ARG A 23 -12.62 -12.01 16.31
C ARG A 23 -13.52 -11.86 17.56
N ARG A 24 -12.95 -11.59 18.73
CA ARG A 24 -13.73 -11.35 19.96
C ARG A 24 -14.56 -10.08 19.89
N VAL A 25 -13.99 -9.00 19.36
CA VAL A 25 -14.72 -7.75 19.13
C VAL A 25 -15.89 -8.01 18.18
N GLN A 26 -15.66 -8.73 17.07
CA GLN A 26 -16.71 -9.10 16.12
C GLN A 26 -17.82 -9.94 16.76
N GLY A 27 -17.48 -10.93 17.58
CA GLY A 27 -18.46 -11.80 18.26
C GLY A 27 -19.31 -11.08 19.32
N ARG A 28 -18.79 -10.01 19.92
CA ARG A 28 -19.54 -9.15 20.87
C ARG A 28 -20.41 -8.11 20.17
N VAL A 29 -20.30 -7.95 18.85
CA VAL A 29 -21.13 -7.04 18.06
C VAL A 29 -22.36 -7.78 17.55
N GLN A 30 -23.20 -8.29 18.46
CA GLN A 30 -24.59 -8.50 18.08
C GLN A 30 -25.28 -7.13 18.05
N PRO A 31 -25.98 -6.76 16.98
CA PRO A 31 -26.76 -5.53 16.99
C PRO A 31 -27.84 -5.68 18.05
N VAL A 32 -27.79 -4.85 19.09
CA VAL A 32 -28.96 -4.65 19.96
C VAL A 32 -29.98 -3.93 19.09
N ILE A 33 -30.89 -4.70 18.49
CA ILE A 33 -32.00 -4.21 17.67
C ILE A 33 -33.03 -3.60 18.64
N ASN A 34 -32.71 -2.44 19.20
CA ASN A 34 -33.68 -1.61 19.91
C ASN A 34 -34.10 -0.47 18.98
N MET A 35 -35.36 -0.52 18.58
CA MET A 35 -36.08 0.44 17.74
C MET A 35 -35.94 1.87 18.30
N ARG A 36 -34.97 2.64 17.78
CA ARG A 36 -34.89 4.11 17.92
C ARG A 36 -34.14 4.65 16.70
N ASN A 37 -34.90 4.90 15.64
CA ASN A 37 -34.49 4.64 14.25
C ASN A 37 -33.54 5.65 13.56
N ASN A 38 -33.10 6.76 14.18
CA ASN A 38 -32.20 7.71 13.51
C ASN A 38 -30.80 7.83 14.13
N VAL A 39 -30.67 7.78 15.45
CA VAL A 39 -29.35 7.87 16.11
C VAL A 39 -28.55 6.57 15.96
N ASN A 40 -29.23 5.44 15.84
CA ASN A 40 -28.60 4.12 15.72
C ASN A 40 -28.03 3.85 14.31
N VAL A 41 -28.55 4.48 13.25
CA VAL A 41 -28.04 4.33 11.87
C VAL A 41 -26.68 5.00 11.69
N VAL A 42 -26.49 6.20 12.25
CA VAL A 42 -25.20 6.91 12.19
C VAL A 42 -24.13 6.16 13.00
N ARG A 43 -24.48 5.66 14.20
CA ARG A 43 -23.56 4.87 15.04
C ARG A 43 -23.17 3.54 14.40
N THR A 44 -24.10 2.85 13.73
CA THR A 44 -23.79 1.59 13.03
C THR A 44 -22.92 1.81 11.78
N GLY A 45 -23.13 2.91 11.04
CA GLY A 45 -22.28 3.29 9.90
C GLY A 45 -20.83 3.61 10.31
N ILE A 46 -20.64 4.42 11.35
CA ILE A 46 -19.30 4.74 11.89
C ILE A 46 -18.60 3.47 12.39
N ARG A 47 -19.33 2.59 13.07
CA ARG A 47 -18.78 1.33 13.60
C ARG A 47 -18.36 0.36 12.50
N ARG A 48 -19.13 0.22 11.42
CA ARG A 48 -18.73 -0.58 10.24
C ARG A 48 -17.47 -0.03 9.58
N ARG A 49 -17.33 1.29 9.51
CA ARG A 49 -16.13 1.93 8.96
C ARG A 49 -14.89 1.64 9.80
N ILE A 50 -14.99 1.77 11.13
CA ILE A 50 -13.90 1.42 12.06
C ILE A 50 -13.52 -0.05 11.91
N GLN A 51 -14.50 -0.96 11.92
CA GLN A 51 -14.25 -2.39 11.75
C GLN A 51 -13.57 -2.72 10.41
N SER A 52 -13.94 -2.04 9.32
CA SER A 52 -13.29 -2.23 8.01
C SER A 52 -11.83 -1.75 8.01
N SER A 53 -11.52 -0.70 8.77
CA SER A 53 -10.15 -0.19 8.96
C SER A 53 -9.32 -1.17 9.78
N ASP A 54 -9.86 -1.70 10.86
CA ASP A 54 -9.16 -2.67 11.72
C ASP A 54 -8.84 -3.97 10.96
N ILE A 55 -9.78 -4.44 10.12
CA ILE A 55 -9.54 -5.59 9.24
C ILE A 55 -8.43 -5.29 8.23
N GLN A 56 -8.40 -4.07 7.69
CA GLN A 56 -7.40 -3.65 6.73
C GLN A 56 -6.00 -3.60 7.35
N LEU A 57 -5.89 -3.03 8.56
CA LEU A 57 -4.65 -3.02 9.34
C LEU A 57 -4.18 -4.44 9.69
N LEU A 58 -5.11 -5.31 10.10
CA LEU A 58 -4.77 -6.70 10.38
C LEU A 58 -4.27 -7.44 9.14
N LYS A 59 -4.86 -7.19 7.97
CA LYS A 59 -4.37 -7.75 6.70
C LYS A 59 -2.96 -7.28 6.36
N MET A 60 -2.67 -6.00 6.55
CA MET A 60 -1.30 -5.47 6.36
C MET A 60 -0.32 -6.14 7.29
N LEU A 61 -0.67 -6.24 8.58
CA LEU A 61 0.19 -6.86 9.60
C LEU A 61 0.49 -8.32 9.27
N ILE A 62 -0.51 -9.09 8.81
CA ILE A 62 -0.33 -10.49 8.41
C ILE A 62 0.61 -10.59 7.21
N VAL A 63 0.42 -9.74 6.19
CA VAL A 63 1.28 -9.73 4.99
C VAL A 63 2.71 -9.37 5.37
N GLU A 64 2.94 -8.27 6.10
CA GLU A 64 4.29 -7.88 6.53
C GLU A 64 4.95 -8.95 7.39
N THR A 65 4.24 -9.50 8.37
CA THR A 65 4.80 -10.57 9.21
C THR A 65 5.17 -11.80 8.39
N THR A 66 4.37 -12.17 7.38
CA THR A 66 4.66 -13.32 6.51
C THR A 66 5.87 -13.04 5.62
N THR A 67 5.94 -11.87 5.00
CA THR A 67 7.09 -11.47 4.15
C THR A 67 8.38 -11.38 4.95
N TYR A 68 8.32 -10.82 6.16
CA TYR A 68 9.45 -10.74 7.07
C TYR A 68 9.94 -12.14 7.47
N CYS A 69 9.04 -13.06 7.82
CA CYS A 69 9.39 -14.44 8.13
C CYS A 69 10.09 -15.13 6.95
N VAL A 70 9.53 -15.06 5.73
CA VAL A 70 10.15 -15.68 4.55
C VAL A 70 11.52 -15.09 4.26
N SER A 71 11.65 -13.78 4.37
CA SER A 71 12.89 -13.08 3.98
C SER A 71 14.00 -13.25 5.01
N MET A 72 13.67 -13.13 6.30
CA MET A 72 14.67 -13.15 7.38
C MET A 72 14.99 -14.54 7.92
N ILE A 73 14.06 -15.51 7.86
CA ILE A 73 14.32 -16.89 8.33
C ILE A 73 15.17 -17.67 7.32
N SER A 74 15.08 -17.35 6.03
CA SER A 74 15.85 -18.03 4.98
C SER A 74 17.37 -17.89 5.20
N TYR A 75 17.83 -16.75 5.74
CA TYR A 75 19.25 -16.50 5.99
C TYR A 75 19.91 -17.40 7.04
N PRO A 76 19.40 -17.50 8.28
CA PRO A 76 19.97 -18.44 9.25
C PRO A 76 19.87 -19.89 8.79
N ILE A 77 18.82 -20.28 8.06
CA ILE A 77 18.73 -21.62 7.45
C ILE A 77 19.89 -21.86 6.49
N TYR A 78 20.16 -20.90 5.59
CA TYR A 78 21.28 -20.99 4.66
C TYR A 78 22.63 -21.07 5.39
N ILE A 79 22.85 -20.26 6.45
CA ILE A 79 24.09 -20.33 7.24
C ILE A 79 24.28 -21.72 7.85
N ILE A 80 23.25 -22.29 8.45
CA ILE A 80 23.32 -23.63 9.06
C ILE A 80 23.67 -24.67 7.99
N TYR A 81 23.01 -24.60 6.83
CA TYR A 81 23.30 -25.47 5.69
C TYR A 81 24.75 -25.33 5.22
N ALA A 82 25.24 -24.10 5.05
CA ALA A 82 26.61 -23.82 4.61
C ALA A 82 27.64 -24.34 5.64
N ALA A 83 27.37 -24.16 6.94
CA ALA A 83 28.23 -24.63 8.02
C ALA A 83 28.31 -26.18 8.06
N VAL A 84 27.18 -26.87 7.88
CA VAL A 84 27.12 -28.34 7.89
C VAL A 84 27.78 -28.94 6.63
N THR A 85 27.77 -28.22 5.52
CA THR A 85 28.31 -28.70 4.23
C THR A 85 29.72 -28.20 3.91
N LEU A 86 30.36 -27.46 4.82
CA LEU A 86 31.63 -26.77 4.58
C LEU A 86 32.76 -27.71 4.13
N ASN A 87 32.79 -28.93 4.66
CA ASN A 87 33.86 -29.91 4.40
C ASN A 87 33.49 -30.96 3.35
N LYS A 88 32.36 -30.82 2.67
CA LYS A 88 31.96 -31.75 1.61
C LYS A 88 32.53 -31.29 0.28
N MET A 89 33.11 -32.21 -0.49
CA MET A 89 33.43 -31.95 -1.90
C MET A 89 32.13 -31.75 -2.67
N LYS A 90 32.04 -30.64 -3.42
CA LYS A 90 30.86 -30.26 -4.20
C LYS A 90 31.21 -30.27 -5.66
N SER A 91 30.27 -30.67 -6.51
CA SER A 91 30.43 -30.52 -7.96
C SER A 91 30.30 -29.05 -8.38
N GLY A 92 30.80 -28.69 -9.56
CA GLY A 92 30.68 -27.32 -10.08
C GLY A 92 29.22 -26.85 -10.20
N GLU A 93 28.31 -27.75 -10.59
CA GLU A 93 26.87 -27.45 -10.64
C GLU A 93 26.28 -27.18 -9.25
N GLN A 94 26.63 -27.99 -8.26
CA GLN A 94 26.19 -27.79 -6.88
C GLN A 94 26.67 -26.44 -6.34
N GLN A 95 27.92 -26.07 -6.64
CA GLN A 95 28.46 -24.78 -6.22
C GLN A 95 27.75 -23.60 -6.88
N ASN A 96 27.36 -23.72 -8.15
CA ASN A 96 26.56 -22.70 -8.82
C ASN A 96 25.17 -22.52 -8.19
N ILE A 97 24.50 -23.64 -7.85
CA ILE A 97 23.20 -23.60 -7.15
C ILE A 97 23.35 -22.93 -5.78
N GLU A 98 24.38 -23.31 -5.02
CA GLU A 98 24.62 -22.71 -3.71
C GLU A 98 24.91 -21.21 -3.79
N ASN A 99 25.69 -20.76 -4.77
CA ASN A 99 25.96 -19.34 -4.99
C ASN A 99 24.68 -18.58 -5.37
N PHE A 100 23.81 -19.17 -6.19
CA PHE A 100 22.52 -18.58 -6.52
C PHE A 100 21.63 -18.47 -5.28
N VAL A 101 21.52 -19.55 -4.49
CA VAL A 101 20.76 -19.54 -3.23
C VAL A 101 21.33 -18.52 -2.25
N ALA A 102 22.66 -18.42 -2.15
CA ALA A 102 23.33 -17.41 -1.33
C ALA A 102 22.88 -16.02 -1.74
N TYR A 103 22.99 -15.67 -3.04
CA TYR A 103 22.55 -14.38 -3.57
C TYR A 103 21.08 -14.08 -3.24
N VAL A 104 20.19 -15.07 -3.44
CA VAL A 104 18.75 -14.90 -3.16
C VAL A 104 18.52 -14.57 -1.70
N VAL A 105 19.20 -15.28 -0.80
CA VAL A 105 18.95 -15.20 0.63
C VAL A 105 19.67 -14.01 1.28
N THR A 106 20.86 -13.65 0.83
CA THR A 106 21.66 -12.57 1.44
C THR A 106 21.33 -11.19 0.89
N LEU A 107 20.88 -11.11 -0.37
CA LEU A 107 20.62 -9.85 -1.05
C LEU A 107 19.15 -9.74 -1.44
N PHE A 108 18.68 -10.61 -2.34
CA PHE A 108 17.38 -10.42 -2.98
C PHE A 108 16.21 -10.36 -2.00
N LEU A 109 16.10 -11.32 -1.08
CA LEU A 109 15.00 -11.38 -0.11
C LEU A 109 15.00 -10.19 0.87
N PRO A 110 16.13 -9.79 1.51
CA PRO A 110 16.19 -8.58 2.31
C PRO A 110 15.78 -7.29 1.57
N TRP A 111 16.18 -7.15 0.30
CA TRP A 111 15.79 -6.00 -0.52
C TRP A 111 14.29 -5.98 -0.83
N ILE A 112 13.71 -7.15 -1.12
CA ILE A 112 12.26 -7.27 -1.27
C ILE A 112 11.56 -6.84 0.02
N GLU A 113 12.03 -7.33 1.17
CA GLU A 113 11.40 -6.99 2.43
C GLU A 113 11.49 -5.49 2.75
N ALA A 114 12.63 -4.86 2.51
CA ALA A 114 12.78 -3.41 2.68
C ALA A 114 11.78 -2.60 1.83
N SER A 115 11.36 -3.14 0.69
CA SER A 115 10.37 -2.52 -0.19
C SER A 115 8.93 -2.98 0.05
N SER A 116 8.72 -4.03 0.85
CA SER A 116 7.43 -4.72 0.96
C SER A 116 6.36 -3.85 1.60
N THR A 117 6.71 -3.01 2.57
CA THR A 117 5.79 -2.07 3.22
C THR A 117 5.18 -1.10 2.21
N LEU A 118 5.95 -0.63 1.22
CA LEU A 118 5.43 0.25 0.17
C LEU A 118 4.41 -0.48 -0.70
N TYR A 119 4.72 -1.69 -1.16
CA TYR A 119 3.83 -2.48 -2.01
C TYR A 119 2.57 -2.93 -1.27
N THR A 120 2.72 -3.38 -0.02
CA THR A 120 1.63 -3.73 0.88
C THR A 120 0.68 -2.55 1.08
N ASN A 121 1.21 -1.36 1.35
CA ASN A 121 0.40 -0.15 1.48
C ASN A 121 -0.28 0.23 0.16
N MET A 122 0.42 0.11 -0.97
CA MET A 122 -0.16 0.40 -2.29
C MET A 122 -1.34 -0.54 -2.61
N ILE A 123 -1.22 -1.83 -2.32
CA ILE A 123 -2.25 -2.84 -2.66
C ILE A 123 -3.41 -2.83 -1.66
N ILE A 124 -3.12 -2.72 -0.36
CA ILE A 124 -4.14 -2.88 0.68
C ILE A 124 -4.75 -1.54 1.07
N SER A 125 -3.98 -0.46 1.19
CA SER A 125 -4.46 0.83 1.70
C SER A 125 -5.16 1.67 0.63
N LYS A 126 -6.49 1.78 0.72
CA LYS A 126 -7.27 2.72 -0.10
C LYS A 126 -6.88 4.18 0.16
N LEU A 127 -6.60 4.53 1.41
CA LEU A 127 -6.21 5.89 1.81
C LEU A 127 -4.84 6.25 1.21
N PHE A 128 -3.86 5.36 1.37
CA PHE A 128 -2.53 5.56 0.80
C PHE A 128 -2.57 5.74 -0.72
N ARG A 129 -3.35 4.91 -1.44
CA ARG A 129 -3.53 5.10 -2.90
C ARG A 129 -4.12 6.46 -3.25
N HIS A 130 -5.05 6.95 -2.44
CA HIS A 130 -5.65 8.26 -2.67
C HIS A 130 -4.62 9.37 -2.45
N GLU A 131 -3.84 9.31 -1.36
CA GLU A 131 -2.78 10.28 -1.07
C GLU A 131 -1.67 10.26 -2.12
N VAL A 132 -1.21 9.09 -2.54
CA VAL A 132 -0.22 8.94 -3.62
C VAL A 132 -0.74 9.55 -4.92
N LYS A 133 -2.00 9.27 -5.29
CA LYS A 133 -2.61 9.90 -6.47
C LYS A 133 -2.65 11.42 -6.35
N LEU A 134 -3.04 11.95 -5.19
CA LEU A 134 -3.06 13.39 -4.95
C LEU A 134 -1.66 14.00 -5.04
N LEU A 135 -0.65 13.36 -4.47
CA LEU A 135 0.74 13.81 -4.54
C LEU A 135 1.27 13.78 -5.97
N LEU A 136 0.99 12.73 -6.74
CA LEU A 136 1.38 12.64 -8.15
C LEU A 136 0.73 13.74 -9.00
N ILE A 137 -0.57 13.98 -8.78
CA ILE A 137 -1.28 15.05 -9.50
C ILE A 137 -0.72 16.42 -9.12
N ASP A 138 -0.48 16.68 -7.83
CA ASP A 138 -0.07 17.99 -7.35
C ASP A 138 1.39 18.31 -7.64
N LYS A 139 2.29 17.34 -7.47
CA LYS A 139 3.75 17.54 -7.57
C LYS A 139 4.33 17.22 -8.94
N VAL A 140 3.68 16.34 -9.72
CA VAL A 140 4.22 15.91 -11.02
C VAL A 140 3.36 16.44 -12.16
N LEU A 141 2.06 16.17 -12.14
CA LEU A 141 1.19 16.51 -13.27
C LEU A 141 0.96 18.02 -13.39
N ARG A 142 0.71 18.71 -12.27
CA ARG A 142 0.43 20.15 -12.26
C ARG A 142 1.60 20.99 -12.80
N PRO A 143 2.87 20.80 -12.39
CA PRO A 143 3.99 21.53 -12.97
C PRO A 143 4.17 21.24 -14.47
N ILE A 144 4.03 19.99 -14.90
CA ILE A 144 4.15 19.63 -16.32
C ILE A 144 3.08 20.34 -17.15
N VAL A 145 1.82 20.33 -16.70
CA VAL A 145 0.72 21.03 -17.38
C VAL A 145 0.98 22.54 -17.46
N GLN A 146 1.53 23.15 -16.39
CA GLN A 146 1.88 24.58 -16.39
C GLN A 146 3.01 24.92 -17.36
N VAL A 147 4.01 24.05 -17.49
CA VAL A 147 5.10 24.24 -18.46
C VAL A 147 4.56 24.08 -19.88
N LEU A 148 3.75 23.05 -20.13
CA LEU A 148 3.12 22.83 -21.44
C LEU A 148 2.18 23.99 -21.83
N SER A 149 1.37 24.51 -20.91
CA SER A 149 0.49 25.65 -21.20
C SER A 149 1.28 26.90 -21.57
N ARG A 150 2.40 27.17 -20.88
CA ARG A 150 3.29 28.29 -21.20
C ARG A 150 3.99 28.12 -22.55
N LEU A 151 4.38 26.90 -22.90
CA LEU A 151 4.99 26.61 -24.20
C LEU A 151 3.99 26.77 -25.35
N ILE A 152 2.74 26.34 -25.15
CA ILE A 152 1.66 26.51 -26.13
C ILE A 152 1.31 28.00 -26.30
N GLU A 153 1.26 28.79 -25.22
CA GLU A 153 1.06 30.26 -25.31
C GLU A 153 2.20 30.97 -26.06
N ASN A 154 3.44 30.50 -25.92
CA ASN A 154 4.59 31.11 -26.60
C ASN A 154 4.71 30.74 -28.09
N HIS A 155 4.16 29.58 -28.52
CA HIS A 155 4.26 29.11 -29.90
C HIS A 155 2.92 29.14 -30.68
N GLY A 156 1.79 29.34 -30.00
CA GLY A 156 0.45 29.24 -30.55
C GLY A 156 -0.24 30.59 -30.68
N ASP A 157 -0.43 30.98 -31.93
CA ASP A 157 -1.35 32.00 -32.44
C ASP A 157 -2.64 32.14 -31.59
N ARG A 158 -3.06 33.39 -31.36
CA ARG A 158 -4.02 33.88 -30.35
C ARG A 158 -5.45 33.32 -30.42
N ASN A 159 -5.73 32.29 -31.23
CA ASN A 159 -7.09 31.94 -31.65
C ASN A 159 -7.56 30.50 -31.39
N ARG A 160 -6.87 29.68 -30.61
CA ARG A 160 -7.42 28.35 -30.23
C ARG A 160 -7.34 28.06 -28.74
N THR A 161 -8.49 28.21 -28.09
CA THR A 161 -8.81 27.70 -26.76
C THR A 161 -8.78 26.17 -26.75
N THR A 162 -7.62 25.60 -26.45
CA THR A 162 -7.49 24.15 -26.24
C THR A 162 -7.98 23.81 -24.83
N VAL A 163 -9.24 23.37 -24.73
CA VAL A 163 -9.84 22.87 -23.49
C VAL A 163 -9.24 21.49 -23.19
N MET A 164 -8.28 21.44 -22.28
CA MET A 164 -7.71 20.18 -21.80
C MET A 164 -8.54 19.66 -20.62
N THR A 165 -9.39 18.68 -20.88
CA THR A 165 -10.27 18.06 -19.88
C THR A 165 -9.48 17.05 -19.05
N ILE A 166 -9.12 17.41 -17.81
CA ILE A 166 -8.53 16.49 -16.84
C ILE A 166 -9.65 15.98 -15.91
N THR A 167 -9.95 14.69 -16.00
CA THR A 167 -10.94 14.00 -15.17
C THR A 167 -10.36 13.65 -13.79
N GLY A 168 -10.90 14.25 -12.73
CA GLY A 168 -10.51 14.00 -11.35
C GLY A 168 -11.36 14.77 -10.34
N ASP A 169 -11.48 14.22 -9.12
CA ASP A 169 -12.42 14.66 -8.08
C ASP A 169 -12.37 16.16 -7.76
N ALA A 170 -13.57 16.73 -7.61
CA ALA A 170 -13.86 18.14 -7.56
C ALA A 170 -13.04 18.93 -6.52
N ARG A 171 -12.02 19.66 -6.98
CA ARG A 171 -11.55 20.90 -6.34
C ARG A 171 -11.52 22.01 -7.37
N ARG A 172 -12.24 23.10 -7.10
CA ARG A 172 -12.24 24.31 -7.95
C ARG A 172 -10.85 24.93 -7.88
N TYR A 173 -10.13 24.97 -8.99
CA TYR A 173 -8.91 25.77 -9.11
C TYR A 173 -9.24 27.04 -9.89
N ARG A 174 -9.02 28.19 -9.25
CA ARG A 174 -9.12 29.52 -9.87
C ARG A 174 -7.69 29.92 -10.23
N VAL A 175 -7.36 29.95 -11.52
CA VAL A 175 -6.06 30.45 -12.01
C VAL A 175 -6.34 31.65 -12.90
N GLY A 176 -5.80 32.81 -12.51
CA GLY A 176 -5.62 34.01 -13.35
C GLY A 176 -6.80 34.47 -14.20
N GLY A 177 -7.75 35.21 -13.62
CA GLY A 177 -8.61 36.16 -14.35
C GLY A 177 -9.65 35.63 -15.35
N THR A 178 -9.53 34.40 -15.86
CA THR A 178 -10.44 33.81 -16.85
C THR A 178 -11.34 32.76 -16.21
N SER A 179 -12.65 32.92 -16.41
CA SER A 179 -13.68 32.02 -15.87
C SER A 179 -13.74 30.72 -16.67
N LEU A 180 -13.07 29.68 -16.19
CA LEU A 180 -13.24 28.31 -16.68
C LEU A 180 -14.54 27.73 -16.11
N ARG A 181 -15.58 27.66 -16.96
CA ARG A 181 -16.86 27.02 -16.61
C ARG A 181 -16.80 25.53 -16.92
N ILE A 182 -16.43 24.75 -15.91
CA ILE A 182 -16.40 23.28 -15.98
C ILE A 182 -17.84 22.76 -15.84
N ARG A 183 -18.40 22.16 -16.90
CA ARG A 183 -19.69 21.44 -16.84
C ARG A 183 -19.38 19.96 -16.68
N MET A 184 -19.74 19.37 -15.54
CA MET A 184 -19.56 17.94 -15.30
C MET A 184 -20.86 17.19 -15.57
N VAL A 185 -20.77 16.12 -16.37
CA VAL A 185 -21.85 15.16 -16.59
C VAL A 185 -21.65 14.03 -15.58
N PRO A 186 -22.67 13.68 -14.78
CA PRO A 186 -22.56 12.59 -13.81
C PRO A 186 -22.36 11.24 -14.52
N THR A 187 -21.46 10.43 -13.99
CA THR A 187 -21.04 9.11 -14.50
C THR A 187 -22.15 8.05 -14.52
N GLU A 188 -23.36 8.39 -14.08
CA GLU A 188 -24.53 7.52 -14.19
C GLU A 188 -25.13 7.47 -15.61
N LEU A 189 -24.66 8.31 -16.52
CA LEU A 189 -25.09 8.35 -17.93
C LEU A 189 -24.15 7.61 -18.91
N LEU A 190 -23.17 6.85 -18.40
CA LEU A 190 -22.27 6.01 -19.21
C LEU A 190 -22.44 4.53 -18.85
N ARG A 191 -23.66 4.02 -19.02
CA ARG A 191 -23.90 2.58 -19.24
C ARG A 191 -23.95 2.32 -20.73
#